data_AF-A0A932Q981-F1
#
_entry.id   AF-A0A932Q981-F1
#
_cell.length_a   1.000
_cell.length_b   1.000
_cell.length_c   1.000
_cell.angle_alpha   90.00
_cell.angle_beta   90.00
_cell.angle_gamma   90.00
#
_symmetry.space_group_name_H-M   'P 1'
#
loop_
_entity.id
_entity.type
_entity.pdbx_description
1 polymer ?
#
loop_
_entity_poly.entity_id
_entity_poly.type
_entity_poly.pdbx_seq_one_letter_code
_entity_poly.pdbx_strand_id
1 'polypeptide(L)'
;MVIQSHPVHQYIGKYDTSDFWSRHLRWGRIRKAQAPLAFLIEPLFSSLVSGVLGALASSMAWHVPPSKFALFHFGVWSLCDLMLARALDGSLRMWMPGAWFVRELLSLPLWVHTALGNTVLWRGQRLAIQRGGLLKNS
;
A
#
# COMPACT_ATOMS: atom_id res chain seq x y z
N MET A 1 4.35 -3.38 -29.83
CA MET A 1 4.38 -1.92 -29.71
C MET A 1 4.64 -1.57 -28.24
N VAL A 2 5.89 -1.29 -27.88
CA VAL A 2 6.24 -0.81 -26.53
C VAL A 2 6.14 0.70 -26.58
N ILE A 3 5.18 1.28 -25.86
CA ILE A 3 4.89 2.73 -25.89
C ILE A 3 6.03 3.53 -25.23
N GLN A 4 6.74 2.95 -24.24
CA GLN A 4 7.93 3.53 -23.64
C GLN A 4 8.77 2.45 -22.96
N SER A 5 10.09 2.47 -23.13
CA SER A 5 11.02 1.49 -22.55
C SER A 5 11.48 1.84 -21.13
N HIS A 6 11.32 3.10 -20.71
CA HIS A 6 11.78 3.59 -19.41
C HIS A 6 10.63 4.22 -18.62
N PRO A 7 10.63 4.12 -17.28
CA PRO A 7 9.66 4.82 -16.43
C PRO A 7 9.70 6.34 -16.70
N VAL A 8 8.52 6.97 -16.81
CA VAL A 8 8.44 8.43 -16.85
C VAL A 8 8.88 8.98 -15.49
N HIS A 9 9.97 9.76 -15.47
CA HIS A 9 10.34 10.51 -14.28
C HIS A 9 9.24 11.52 -13.95
N GLN A 10 8.52 11.29 -12.85
CA GLN A 10 7.61 12.27 -12.32
C GLN A 10 8.44 13.37 -11.63
N TYR A 11 8.33 14.61 -12.11
CA TYR A 11 8.87 15.78 -11.42
C TYR A 11 7.97 16.08 -10.23
N ILE A 12 8.19 15.31 -9.18
CA ILE A 12 7.58 15.52 -7.90
C ILE A 12 8.46 16.62 -7.25
N GLY A 13 7.91 17.82 -7.02
CA GLY A 13 8.56 18.95 -6.32
C GLY A 13 8.83 18.71 -4.83
N LYS A 14 8.75 19.75 -3.99
CA LYS A 14 8.84 19.58 -2.53
C LYS A 14 7.52 18.99 -2.00
N TYR A 15 7.59 17.99 -1.12
CA TYR A 15 6.41 17.39 -0.46
C TYR A 15 6.64 17.23 1.03
N ASP A 16 5.56 17.45 1.77
CA ASP A 16 5.48 17.11 3.17
C ASP A 16 4.79 15.75 3.39
N THR A 17 4.86 15.22 4.61
CA THR A 17 4.20 13.96 4.97
C THR A 17 2.67 14.02 4.79
N SER A 18 2.07 15.20 4.96
CA SER A 18 0.65 15.46 4.67
C SER A 18 0.31 15.30 3.20
N ASP A 19 1.23 15.64 2.29
CA ASP A 19 1.03 15.48 0.85
C ASP A 19 1.07 14.01 0.46
N PHE A 20 2.01 13.25 1.04
CA PHE A 20 2.05 11.80 0.89
C PHE A 20 0.74 11.16 1.36
N TRP A 21 0.27 11.52 2.56
CA TRP A 21 -0.96 11.01 3.13
C TRP A 21 -2.17 11.34 2.26
N SER A 22 -2.31 12.61 1.87
CA SER A 22 -3.41 13.09 1.02
C SER A 22 -3.41 12.42 -0.35
N ARG A 23 -2.22 12.18 -0.92
CA ARG A 23 -2.06 11.45 -2.18
C ARG A 23 -2.51 10.01 -2.03
N HIS A 24 -2.10 9.32 -0.97
CA HIS A 24 -2.50 7.95 -0.73
C HIS A 24 -4.02 7.81 -0.57
N LEU A 25 -4.63 8.64 0.28
CA LEU A 25 -6.09 8.65 0.47
C LEU A 25 -6.84 8.88 -0.84
N ARG A 26 -6.34 9.79 -1.68
CA ARG A 26 -6.99 10.12 -2.94
C ARG A 26 -7.02 8.92 -3.90
N TRP A 27 -5.87 8.29 -4.12
CA TRP A 27 -5.80 7.10 -4.98
C TRP A 27 -6.57 5.92 -4.38
N GLY A 28 -6.52 5.75 -3.06
CA GLY A 28 -7.31 4.76 -2.36
C GLY A 28 -8.82 4.96 -2.55
N ARG A 29 -9.32 6.19 -2.42
CA ARG A 29 -10.76 6.49 -2.57
C ARG A 29 -11.23 6.32 -4.02
N ILE A 30 -10.38 6.63 -5.01
CA ILE A 30 -10.66 6.35 -6.42
C ILE A 30 -10.79 4.83 -6.65
N ARG A 31 -9.83 4.02 -6.18
CA ARG A 31 -9.89 2.56 -6.29
C ARG A 31 -11.12 1.97 -5.60
N LYS A 32 -11.43 2.44 -4.40
CA LYS A 32 -12.65 2.08 -3.67
C LYS A 32 -13.92 2.32 -4.49
N ALA A 33 -13.99 3.43 -5.22
CA ALA A 33 -15.15 3.78 -6.03
C ALA A 33 -15.23 3.00 -7.36
N GLN A 34 -14.09 2.65 -7.95
CA GLN A 34 -14.01 1.91 -9.22
C GLN A 34 -14.17 0.39 -9.05
N ALA A 35 -13.52 -0.17 -8.03
CA ALA A 35 -13.46 -1.62 -7.79
C ALA A 35 -13.66 -1.92 -6.28
N PRO A 36 -14.89 -1.74 -5.75
CA PRO A 36 -15.15 -1.82 -4.32
C PRO A 36 -14.86 -3.21 -3.73
N LEU A 37 -15.11 -4.28 -4.48
CA LEU A 37 -14.82 -5.64 -4.04
C LEU A 37 -13.31 -5.89 -3.93
N ALA A 38 -12.53 -5.47 -4.94
CA ALA A 38 -11.08 -5.54 -4.89
C ALA A 38 -10.53 -4.74 -3.71
N PHE A 39 -11.03 -3.52 -3.51
CA PHE A 39 -10.64 -2.66 -2.38
C PHE A 39 -10.94 -3.29 -1.01
N LEU A 40 -12.07 -4.00 -0.87
CA LEU A 40 -12.47 -4.65 0.38
C LEU A 40 -11.48 -5.75 0.80
N ILE A 41 -10.96 -6.51 -0.17
CA ILE A 41 -10.05 -7.63 0.09
C ILE A 41 -8.58 -7.20 0.16
N GLU A 42 -8.24 -5.95 -0.20
CA GLU A 42 -6.87 -5.42 -0.16
C GLU A 42 -6.10 -5.70 1.14
N PRO A 43 -6.69 -5.52 2.35
CA PRO A 43 -5.96 -5.76 3.59
C PRO A 43 -5.47 -7.20 3.73
N LEU A 44 -6.18 -8.18 3.15
CA LEU A 44 -5.80 -9.59 3.21
C LEU A 44 -4.46 -9.85 2.51
N PHE A 45 -4.09 -9.00 1.55
CA PHE A 45 -2.82 -9.07 0.82
C PHE A 45 -1.71 -8.22 1.45
N SER A 46 -1.97 -7.56 2.59
CA SER A 46 -0.91 -6.89 3.34
C SER A 46 -0.03 -7.92 4.05
N SER A 47 1.27 -7.62 4.20
CA SER A 47 2.22 -8.53 4.84
C SER A 47 1.79 -8.88 6.27
N LEU A 48 1.20 -7.89 6.97
CA LEU A 48 0.77 -8.02 8.36
C LEU A 48 -0.44 -8.95 8.50
N VAL A 49 -1.52 -8.70 7.76
CA VAL A 49 -2.74 -9.53 7.87
C VAL A 49 -2.48 -10.93 7.34
N SER A 50 -1.85 -11.07 6.17
CA SER A 50 -1.50 -12.38 5.61
C SER A 50 -0.54 -13.15 6.52
N GLY A 51 0.41 -12.46 7.16
CA GLY A 51 1.36 -13.05 8.10
C GLY A 51 0.67 -13.57 9.36
N VAL A 52 -0.27 -12.83 9.93
CA VAL A 52 -1.07 -13.27 11.09
C VAL A 52 -1.94 -14.47 10.72
N LEU A 53 -2.68 -14.39 9.60
CA LEU A 53 -3.53 -15.48 9.15
C LEU A 53 -2.72 -16.74 8.83
N GLY A 54 -1.57 -16.59 8.17
CA GLY A 54 -0.65 -17.69 7.87
C GLY A 54 -0.03 -18.29 9.13
N ALA A 55 0.32 -17.48 10.13
CA ALA A 55 0.84 -17.96 11.41
C ALA A 55 -0.20 -18.77 12.18
N LEU A 56 -1.46 -18.32 12.20
CA LEU A 56 -2.57 -19.04 12.81
C LEU A 56 -2.84 -20.36 12.06
N ALA A 57 -2.99 -20.30 10.74
CA ALA A 57 -3.26 -21.47 9.92
C ALA A 57 -2.15 -22.52 10.03
N SER A 58 -0.88 -22.10 9.99
CA SER A 58 0.26 -23.01 10.10
C SER A 58 0.43 -23.62 11.49
N SER A 59 0.08 -22.87 12.54
CA SER A 59 0.05 -23.40 13.91
C SER A 59 -1.04 -24.45 14.09
N MET A 60 -2.21 -24.25 13.47
CA MET A 60 -3.32 -25.21 13.54
C MET A 60 -3.10 -26.45 12.68
N ALA A 61 -2.57 -26.30 11.46
CA ALA A 61 -2.44 -27.40 10.51
C ALA A 61 -1.15 -28.24 10.68
N TRP A 62 -0.04 -27.59 11.04
CA TRP A 62 1.28 -28.24 11.08
C TRP A 62 2.02 -28.05 12.41
N HIS A 63 1.37 -27.48 13.43
CA HIS A 63 1.96 -27.20 14.75
C HIS A 63 3.25 -26.36 14.69
N VAL A 64 3.39 -25.53 13.65
CA VAL A 64 4.51 -24.60 13.53
C VAL A 64 4.33 -23.49 14.57
N PRO A 65 5.35 -23.16 15.37
CA PRO A 65 5.27 -22.03 16.29
C PRO A 65 4.99 -20.72 15.51
N PRO A 66 3.97 -19.92 15.90
CA PRO A 66 3.60 -18.69 15.18
C PRO A 66 4.76 -17.72 14.98
N SER A 67 5.67 -17.62 15.95
CA SER A 67 6.87 -16.76 15.86
C SER A 67 7.83 -17.17 14.76
N LYS A 68 8.04 -18.49 14.55
CA LYS A 68 8.91 -19.02 13.49
C LYS A 68 8.30 -18.75 12.12
N PHE A 69 7.00 -18.98 11.97
CA PHE A 69 6.29 -18.66 10.73
C PHE A 69 6.35 -17.16 10.44
N ALA A 70 6.04 -16.31 11.42
CA ALA A 70 6.07 -14.87 11.26
C ALA A 70 7.47 -14.38 10.83
N LEU A 71 8.54 -14.84 11.50
CA LEU A 71 9.90 -14.47 11.14
C LEU A 71 10.24 -14.86 9.69
N PHE A 72 9.88 -16.08 9.29
CA PHE A 72 10.08 -16.55 7.92
C PHE A 72 9.27 -15.72 6.91
N HIS A 73 7.97 -15.54 7.16
CA HIS A 73 7.06 -14.79 6.30
C HIS A 73 7.52 -13.35 6.08
N PHE A 74 7.76 -12.59 7.16
CA PHE A 74 8.24 -11.21 7.06
C PHE A 74 9.65 -11.13 6.47
N GLY A 75 10.51 -12.13 6.72
CA GLY A 75 11.84 -12.24 6.12
C GLY A 75 11.77 -12.39 4.59
N VAL A 76 10.95 -13.33 4.10
CA VAL A 76 10.74 -13.53 2.66
C VAL A 76 10.07 -12.32 2.03
N TRP A 77 9.04 -11.77 2.67
CA TRP A 77 8.30 -10.61 2.15
C TRP A 77 9.21 -9.38 1.99
N SER A 78 9.96 -9.04 3.05
CA SER A 78 10.90 -7.91 3.02
C SER A 78 12.01 -8.12 1.99
N LEU A 79 12.51 -9.36 1.85
CA LEU A 79 13.52 -9.68 0.84
C LEU A 79 12.97 -9.43 -0.58
N CYS A 80 11.78 -9.93 -0.90
CA CYS A 80 11.16 -9.72 -2.21
C CYS A 80 10.99 -8.23 -2.52
N ASP A 81 10.49 -7.45 -1.56
CA ASP A 81 10.29 -6.01 -1.74
C ASP A 81 11.60 -5.24 -1.91
N LEU A 82 12.63 -5.59 -1.14
CA LEU A 82 13.95 -4.96 -1.27
C LEU A 82 14.62 -5.38 -2.58
N MET A 83 14.45 -6.62 -3.03
CA MET A 83 14.93 -7.05 -4.35
C MET A 83 14.26 -6.25 -5.48
N LEU A 84 12.94 -6.05 -5.39
CA LEU A 84 12.21 -5.21 -6.34
C LEU A 84 12.69 -3.76 -6.28
N ALA A 85 12.87 -3.20 -5.09
CA ALA A 85 13.36 -1.85 -4.92
C ALA A 85 14.78 -1.67 -5.50
N ARG A 86 15.66 -2.66 -5.32
CA ARG A 86 16.98 -2.69 -5.94
C ARG A 86 16.91 -2.79 -7.47
N ALA A 87 15.97 -3.57 -7.99
CA ALA A 87 15.78 -3.71 -9.44
C ALA A 87 15.30 -2.39 -10.07
N LEU A 88 14.54 -1.57 -9.33
CA LEU A 88 14.03 -0.29 -9.80
C LEU A 88 15.03 0.88 -9.63
N ASP A 89 15.75 0.96 -8.49
CA ASP A 89 16.66 2.09 -8.17
C ASP A 89 18.15 1.75 -8.44
N GLY A 90 18.45 0.52 -8.87
CA GLY A 90 19.81 0.02 -9.13
C GLY A 90 20.66 -0.27 -7.88
N SER A 91 20.33 0.31 -6.72
CA SER A 91 21.04 0.11 -5.47
C SER A 91 20.10 0.14 -4.26
N LEU A 92 20.53 -0.48 -3.15
CA LEU A 92 19.80 -0.41 -1.87
C LEU A 92 20.50 0.57 -0.94
N ARG A 93 19.79 1.64 -0.56
CA ARG A 93 20.25 2.64 0.39
C ARG A 93 19.92 2.19 1.82
N MET A 94 20.76 2.58 2.78
CA MET A 94 20.61 2.13 4.18
C MET A 94 19.29 2.56 4.85
N TRP A 95 18.63 3.62 4.37
CA TRP A 95 17.34 4.06 4.90
C TRP A 95 16.15 3.26 4.35
N MET A 96 16.32 2.50 3.27
CA MET A 96 15.22 1.79 2.60
C MET A 96 14.56 0.71 3.47
N PRO A 97 15.29 -0.10 4.26
CA PRO A 97 14.65 -1.03 5.20
C PRO A 97 13.77 -0.32 6.24
N GLY A 98 14.22 0.83 6.75
CA GLY A 98 13.41 1.64 7.67
C GLY A 98 12.15 2.20 7.00
N ALA A 99 12.28 2.71 5.78
CA ALA A 99 11.13 3.18 5.00
C ALA A 99 10.17 2.03 4.64
N TRP A 100 10.68 0.84 4.36
CA TRP A 100 9.87 -0.36 4.14
C TRP A 100 9.06 -0.72 5.38
N PHE A 101 9.68 -0.69 6.57
CA PHE A 101 8.98 -0.97 7.82
C PHE A 101 7.86 0.05 8.10
N VAL A 102 8.15 1.34 7.91
CA VAL A 102 7.13 2.40 8.05
C VAL A 102 6.01 2.21 7.03
N ARG A 103 6.32 1.81 5.79
CA ARG A 103 5.32 1.51 4.75
C ARG A 103 4.38 0.38 5.19
N GLU A 104 4.94 -0.72 5.72
CA GLU A 104 4.13 -1.85 6.20
C GLU A 104 3.26 -1.46 7.38
N LEU A 105 3.80 -0.72 8.35
CA LEU A 105 3.04 -0.25 9.51
C LEU A 105 1.90 0.71 9.13
N LEU A 106 2.13 1.60 8.15
CA LEU A 106 1.12 2.57 7.70
C LEU A 106 0.08 1.99 6.76
N SER A 107 0.31 0.80 6.19
CA SER A 107 -0.57 0.19 5.19
C SER A 107 -2.03 0.04 5.68
N LEU A 108 -2.22 -0.53 6.88
CA LEU A 108 -3.55 -0.71 7.47
C LEU A 108 -4.20 0.62 7.92
N PRO A 109 -3.52 1.51 8.68
CA PRO A 109 -4.07 2.83 9.02
C PRO A 109 -4.52 3.64 7.81
N LEU A 110 -3.73 3.63 6.73
CA LEU A 110 -4.06 4.33 5.48
C LEU A 110 -5.27 3.70 4.79
N TRP A 111 -5.36 2.37 4.77
CA TRP A 111 -6.52 1.67 4.22
C TRP A 111 -7.80 1.99 5.02
N VAL A 112 -7.74 1.96 6.35
CA VAL A 112 -8.88 2.31 7.22
C VAL A 112 -9.34 3.74 6.98
N HIS A 113 -8.43 4.71 6.94
CA HIS A 113 -8.78 6.11 6.67
C HIS A 113 -9.36 6.27 5.24
N THR A 114 -8.84 5.54 4.27
CA THR A 114 -9.41 5.50 2.92
C THR A 114 -10.84 4.95 2.93
N ALA A 115 -11.09 3.89 3.70
CA ALA A 115 -12.40 3.26 3.82
C ALA A 115 -13.45 4.22 4.42
N LEU A 116 -13.08 4.94 5.49
CA LEU A 116 -13.98 5.82 6.26
C LEU A 116 -14.44 7.09 5.54
N GLY A 117 -13.72 7.56 4.51
CA GLY A 117 -14.07 8.83 3.83
C GLY A 117 -14.24 8.68 2.32
N ASN A 118 -15.02 9.59 1.72
CA ASN A 118 -15.27 9.61 0.27
C ASN A 118 -14.83 10.92 -0.41
N THR A 119 -14.29 11.88 0.32
CA THR A 119 -13.86 13.18 -0.22
C THR A 119 -12.37 13.17 -0.53
N VAL A 120 -11.92 13.89 -1.55
CA VAL A 120 -10.50 14.02 -1.87
C VAL A 120 -10.18 15.49 -2.11
N LEU A 121 -9.02 15.91 -1.64
CA LEU A 121 -8.52 17.25 -1.90
C LEU A 121 -7.67 17.17 -3.18
N TRP A 122 -8.02 17.92 -4.22
CA TRP A 122 -7.31 17.92 -5.50
C TRP A 122 -7.16 19.34 -6.03
N ARG A 123 -5.92 19.79 -6.24
CA ARG A 123 -5.61 21.16 -6.72
C ARG A 123 -6.36 22.26 -5.95
N GLY A 124 -6.44 22.12 -4.62
CA GLY A 124 -7.16 23.06 -3.75
C GLY A 124 -8.68 22.88 -3.67
N GLN A 125 -9.28 21.98 -4.45
CA GLN A 125 -10.72 21.73 -4.44
C GLN A 125 -11.07 20.45 -3.67
N ARG A 126 -12.16 20.47 -2.89
CA ARG A 126 -12.70 19.27 -2.23
C ARG A 126 -13.71 18.60 -3.15
N LEU A 127 -13.41 17.39 -3.57
CA LEU A 127 -14.24 16.58 -4.47
C LEU A 127 -14.78 15.37 -3.72
N ALA A 128 -16.08 15.16 -3.72
CA ALA A 128 -16.71 13.94 -3.26
C ALA A 128 -16.71 12.90 -4.38
N ILE A 129 -16.15 11.72 -4.12
CA ILE A 129 -16.15 10.60 -5.04
C ILE A 129 -17.44 9.80 -4.83
N GLN A 130 -18.22 9.67 -5.89
CA GLN A 130 -19.44 8.88 -5.92
C GLN A 130 -19.19 7.46 -6.46
N ARG A 131 -20.16 6.57 -6.27
CA ARG A 131 -20.13 5.21 -6.85
C ARG A 131 -20.04 5.30 -8.38
N GLY A 132 -19.18 4.49 -8.98
CA GLY A 132 -18.90 4.56 -10.43
C GLY A 132 -17.80 5.55 -10.83
N GLY A 133 -17.14 6.20 -9.87
CA GLY A 133 -16.00 7.09 -10.14
C GLY A 133 -16.36 8.52 -10.54
N LEU A 134 -17.65 8.90 -10.44
CA LEU A 134 -18.10 10.26 -10.69
C LEU A 134 -17.61 11.21 -9.58
N LEU A 135 -17.25 12.43 -9.97
CA LEU A 135 -16.79 13.48 -9.07
C LEU A 135 -17.89 14.52 -8.88
N LYS A 136 -18.21 14.86 -7.64
CA LYS A 136 -19.10 15.98 -7.30
C LYS A 136 -18.32 16.99 -6.46
N ASN A 137 -18.45 18.28 -6.75
CA ASN A 137 -17.91 19.31 -5.85
C ASN A 137 -18.60 19.19 -4.49
N SER A 138 -17.80 19.06 -3.44
CA SER A 138 -18.26 18.86 -2.06
C SER A 138 -18.62 20.17 -1.38
#